data_AF-A0A958I7W8-F1
#
_entry.id   AF-A0A958I7W8-F1
#
_cell.length_a   1.000
_cell.length_b   1.000
_cell.length_c   1.000
_cell.angle_alpha   90.00
_cell.angle_beta   90.00
_cell.angle_gamma   90.00
#
_symmetry.space_group_name_H-M   'P 1'
#
loop_
_entity.id
_entity.type
_entity.pdbx_description
1 polymer ?
#
loop_
_entity_poly.entity_id
_entity_poly.type
_entity_poly.pdbx_seq_one_letter_code
_entity_poly.pdbx_strand_id
1 'polypeptide(L)'
;MMAETKKYEQAMFGAGCFWCVEDDFRNIEGVVDVTSGYSGGVTENPTYEEVCTGQTNHAEVVLIQFDPEVLSYKDLVYVLFSFHDPTTLNRQGPDVGTQYRSVIYYFNEEQKNIAANVIETLTKGQKFEKPIVTEVSPAGEFYRAEEYHQQYYCKIRERHPNLR
;
A
#
# COMPACT_ATOMS: atom_id res chain seq x y z
N MET A 1 22.56 -29.92 -8.86
CA MET A 1 22.00 -29.06 -7.79
C MET A 1 20.84 -28.32 -8.42
N MET A 2 19.60 -28.59 -8.01
CA MET A 2 18.45 -27.81 -8.45
C MET A 2 18.52 -26.48 -7.70
N ALA A 3 18.48 -25.36 -8.41
CA ALA A 3 18.34 -24.05 -7.78
C ALA A 3 16.97 -24.03 -7.11
N GLU A 4 16.92 -23.82 -5.80
CA GLU A 4 15.66 -23.51 -5.12
C GLU A 4 15.12 -22.22 -5.74
N THR A 5 13.95 -22.30 -6.38
CA THR A 5 13.24 -21.13 -6.86
C THR A 5 12.76 -20.34 -5.66
N LYS A 6 13.44 -19.23 -5.37
CA LYS A 6 13.08 -18.27 -4.33
C LYS A 6 11.62 -17.85 -4.50
N LYS A 7 10.81 -18.08 -3.46
CA LYS A 7 9.37 -17.81 -3.50
C LYS A 7 9.10 -16.45 -2.85
N TYR A 8 8.92 -15.44 -3.70
CA TYR A 8 8.48 -14.12 -3.25
C TYR A 8 7.00 -14.11 -2.90
N GLU A 9 6.62 -13.24 -1.97
CA GLU A 9 5.24 -13.01 -1.57
C GLU A 9 4.77 -11.60 -1.98
N GLN A 10 3.46 -11.40 -1.91
CA GLN A 10 2.82 -10.13 -2.28
C GLN A 10 2.08 -9.52 -1.11
N ALA A 11 2.15 -8.20 -0.99
CA ALA A 11 1.34 -7.40 -0.08
C ALA A 11 0.70 -6.26 -0.87
N MET A 12 -0.55 -5.91 -0.57
CA MET A 12 -1.24 -4.82 -1.27
C MET A 12 -1.86 -3.86 -0.26
N PHE A 13 -1.42 -2.61 -0.30
CA PHE A 13 -1.78 -1.59 0.68
C PHE A 13 -2.21 -0.28 0.02
N GLY A 14 -3.22 0.37 0.57
CA GLY A 14 -3.57 1.75 0.31
C GLY A 14 -3.40 2.58 1.58
N ALA A 15 -2.84 3.79 1.46
CA ALA A 15 -2.55 4.64 2.61
C ALA A 15 -2.60 6.15 2.28
N GLY A 16 -3.25 6.53 1.19
CA GLY A 16 -3.21 7.89 0.64
C GLY A 16 -2.63 7.89 -0.77
N CYS A 17 -1.97 8.99 -1.16
CA CYS A 17 -1.29 9.08 -2.45
C CYS A 17 -0.25 7.96 -2.62
N PHE A 18 -0.44 7.11 -3.62
CA PHE A 18 0.44 5.96 -3.86
C PHE A 18 1.91 6.30 -4.16
N TRP A 19 2.23 7.55 -4.54
CA TRP A 19 3.61 7.97 -4.83
C TRP A 19 4.45 7.98 -3.57
N CYS A 20 3.90 8.51 -2.48
CA CYS A 20 4.56 8.52 -1.18
C CYS A 20 4.70 7.10 -0.66
N VAL A 21 3.61 6.32 -0.74
CA VAL A 21 3.58 4.93 -0.28
C VAL A 21 4.60 4.07 -1.04
N GLU A 22 4.69 4.24 -2.36
CA GLU A 22 5.68 3.53 -3.19
C GLU A 22 7.12 3.86 -2.74
N ASP A 23 7.41 5.14 -2.50
CA ASP A 23 8.74 5.59 -2.10
C ASP A 23 9.14 5.08 -0.72
N ASP A 24 8.20 5.07 0.24
CA ASP A 24 8.40 4.58 1.60
C ASP A 24 8.73 3.07 1.62
N PHE A 25 8.10 2.27 0.76
CA PHE A 25 8.36 0.82 0.71
C PHE A 25 9.56 0.44 -0.16
N ARG A 26 9.82 1.15 -1.26
CA ARG A 26 10.83 0.74 -2.27
C ARG A 26 12.25 0.63 -1.73
N ASN A 27 12.57 1.34 -0.64
CA ASN A 27 13.92 1.36 -0.06
C ASN A 27 14.11 0.37 1.09
N ILE A 28 13.12 -0.47 1.39
CA ILE A 28 13.18 -1.42 2.50
C ILE A 28 13.92 -2.68 2.06
N GLU A 29 14.88 -3.11 2.87
CA GLU A 29 15.60 -4.37 2.66
C GLU A 29 14.62 -5.56 2.64
N GLY A 30 14.69 -6.38 1.60
CA GLY A 30 13.76 -7.49 1.36
C GLY A 30 12.57 -7.14 0.48
N VAL A 31 12.30 -5.86 0.19
CA VAL A 31 11.39 -5.47 -0.89
C VAL A 31 12.08 -5.64 -2.24
N VAL A 32 11.42 -6.33 -3.16
CA VAL A 32 11.92 -6.65 -4.50
C VAL A 32 11.37 -5.69 -5.55
N ASP A 33 10.08 -5.42 -5.48
CA ASP A 33 9.42 -4.42 -6.32
C ASP A 33 8.22 -3.82 -5.63
N VAL A 34 7.85 -2.61 -6.04
CA VAL A 34 6.65 -1.90 -5.60
C VAL A 34 5.99 -1.32 -6.84
N THR A 35 4.75 -1.70 -7.13
CA THR A 35 4.00 -1.21 -8.29
C THR A 35 2.79 -0.40 -7.83
N SER A 36 2.68 0.84 -8.27
CA SER A 36 1.53 1.71 -8.02
C SER A 36 0.34 1.30 -8.88
N GLY A 37 -0.88 1.34 -8.33
CA GLY A 37 -2.09 0.93 -9.04
C GLY A 37 -3.39 1.20 -8.31
N TYR A 38 -4.46 0.59 -8.81
CA TYR A 38 -5.83 0.76 -8.35
C TYR A 38 -6.46 -0.59 -8.02
N SER A 39 -7.16 -0.69 -6.88
CA SER A 39 -7.86 -1.92 -6.49
C SER A 39 -9.09 -1.64 -5.60
N GLY A 40 -9.96 -2.64 -5.44
CA GLY A 40 -11.14 -2.60 -4.57
C GLY A 40 -12.33 -1.77 -5.07
N GLY A 41 -12.27 -1.29 -6.31
CA GLY A 41 -13.38 -0.62 -6.99
C GLY A 41 -14.21 -1.56 -7.86
N VAL A 42 -15.09 -0.97 -8.67
CA VAL A 42 -16.04 -1.69 -9.54
C VAL A 42 -15.81 -1.48 -11.03
N THR A 43 -14.92 -0.56 -11.40
CA THR A 43 -14.66 -0.20 -12.80
C THR A 43 -13.51 -1.06 -13.32
N GLU A 44 -13.73 -1.75 -14.44
CA GLU A 44 -12.67 -2.51 -15.08
C GLU A 44 -11.69 -1.57 -15.82
N ASN A 45 -10.39 -1.84 -15.69
CA ASN A 45 -9.30 -1.08 -16.32
C ASN A 45 -9.42 0.44 -16.15
N PRO A 46 -9.55 0.95 -14.90
CA PRO A 46 -9.75 2.37 -14.66
C PRO A 46 -8.48 3.17 -15.01
N THR A 47 -8.69 4.37 -15.53
CA THR A 47 -7.64 5.41 -15.69
C THR A 47 -7.49 6.25 -14.42
N TYR A 48 -6.35 6.91 -14.25
CA TYR A 48 -6.16 7.86 -13.14
C TYR A 48 -7.25 8.92 -13.09
N GLU A 49 -7.65 9.48 -14.24
CA GLU A 49 -8.69 10.50 -14.32
C GLU A 49 -10.03 9.98 -13.83
N GLU A 50 -10.39 8.74 -14.16
CA GLU A 50 -11.62 8.11 -13.68
C GLU A 50 -11.57 7.88 -12.17
N VAL A 51 -10.45 7.40 -11.63
CA VAL A 51 -10.26 7.21 -10.18
C VAL A 51 -10.37 8.54 -9.43
N CYS A 52 -9.81 9.62 -9.99
CA CYS A 52 -9.90 10.96 -9.40
C CYS A 52 -11.34 11.48 -9.28
N THR A 53 -12.29 10.97 -10.07
CA THR A 53 -13.71 11.33 -9.92
C THR A 53 -14.35 10.78 -8.64
N GLY A 54 -13.72 9.76 -8.03
CA GLY A 54 -14.26 9.01 -6.88
C GLY A 54 -15.39 8.04 -7.23
N GLN A 55 -15.83 7.96 -8.49
CA GLN A 55 -16.98 7.13 -8.90
C GLN A 55 -16.62 5.66 -9.09
N THR A 56 -15.35 5.36 -9.35
CA THR A 56 -14.88 3.98 -9.58
C THR A 56 -14.77 3.15 -8.31
N ASN A 57 -14.77 3.83 -7.15
CA ASN A 57 -14.55 3.27 -5.81
C ASN A 57 -13.21 2.54 -5.61
N HIS A 58 -12.27 2.65 -6.56
CA HIS A 58 -10.91 2.15 -6.36
C HIS A 58 -10.19 2.94 -5.27
N ALA A 59 -9.33 2.25 -4.52
CA ALA A 59 -8.25 2.86 -3.75
C ALA A 59 -7.01 2.99 -4.65
N GLU A 60 -6.26 4.06 -4.47
CA GLU A 60 -4.83 4.08 -4.79
C GLU A 60 -4.12 3.10 -3.86
N VAL A 61 -3.40 2.15 -4.45
CA VAL A 61 -2.69 1.12 -3.73
C VAL A 61 -1.31 0.90 -4.33
N VAL A 62 -0.43 0.30 -3.53
CA VAL A 62 0.81 -0.30 -4.00
C VAL A 62 0.73 -1.82 -3.89
N LEU A 63 1.20 -2.52 -4.91
CA LEU A 63 1.46 -3.95 -4.89
C LEU A 63 2.96 -4.17 -4.65
N ILE A 64 3.30 -4.68 -3.47
CA ILE A 64 4.66 -4.92 -3.02
C ILE A 64 4.99 -6.39 -3.23
N GLN A 65 6.06 -6.68 -3.96
CA GLN A 65 6.68 -7.98 -4.00
C GLN A 65 7.85 -7.99 -3.01
N PHE A 66 7.88 -8.96 -2.10
CA PHE A 66 8.91 -9.03 -1.06
C PHE A 66 9.43 -10.46 -0.86
N ASP A 67 10.61 -10.54 -0.26
CA ASP A 67 11.27 -11.77 0.15
C ASP A 67 10.93 -12.13 1.59
N PRO A 68 10.10 -13.16 1.83
CA PRO A 68 9.69 -13.55 3.18
C PRO A 68 10.85 -14.07 4.03
N GLU A 69 12.00 -14.42 3.44
CA GLU A 69 13.20 -14.82 4.18
C GLU A 69 13.96 -13.64 4.79
N VAL A 70 13.75 -12.43 4.26
CA VAL A 70 14.42 -11.19 4.69
C VAL A 70 13.47 -10.25 5.42
N LEU A 71 12.22 -10.16 4.95
CA LEU A 71 11.22 -9.23 5.46
C LEU A 71 9.89 -9.95 5.69
N SER A 72 9.34 -9.85 6.89
CA SER A 72 8.04 -10.48 7.16
C SER A 72 6.87 -9.61 6.72
N TYR A 73 5.74 -10.24 6.37
CA TYR A 73 4.49 -9.51 6.12
C TYR A 73 4.06 -8.67 7.33
N LYS A 74 4.32 -9.16 8.55
CA LYS A 74 4.03 -8.42 9.79
C LYS A 74 4.81 -7.11 9.85
N ASP A 75 6.09 -7.12 9.47
CA ASP A 75 6.92 -5.92 9.45
C ASP A 75 6.42 -4.93 8.40
N LEU A 76 6.03 -5.40 7.20
CA LEU A 76 5.39 -4.58 6.18
C LEU A 76 4.12 -3.88 6.71
N VAL A 77 3.28 -4.58 7.48
CA VAL A 77 2.09 -3.98 8.11
C VAL A 77 2.48 -2.94 9.17
N TYR A 78 3.54 -3.16 9.97
CA TYR A 78 4.01 -2.13 10.90
C TYR A 78 4.58 -0.91 10.20
N VAL A 79 5.35 -1.11 9.13
CA VAL A 79 5.87 -0.04 8.28
C VAL A 79 4.69 0.78 7.74
N LEU A 80 3.64 0.14 7.21
CA LEU A 80 2.42 0.81 6.76
C LEU A 80 1.91 1.78 7.83
N PHE A 81 1.71 1.32 9.07
CA PHE A 81 1.22 2.15 10.18
C PHE A 81 2.23 3.18 10.71
N SER A 82 3.46 3.22 10.21
CA SER A 82 4.50 4.14 10.68
C SER A 82 4.53 5.49 9.96
N PHE A 83 4.04 5.56 8.72
CA PHE A 83 4.21 6.74 7.86
C PHE A 83 2.89 7.44 7.44
N HIS A 84 1.73 6.87 7.74
CA HIS A 84 0.42 7.45 7.38
C HIS A 84 -0.50 7.58 8.61
N ASP A 85 -1.54 8.43 8.53
CA ASP A 85 -2.62 8.47 9.52
C ASP A 85 -3.68 7.40 9.18
N PRO A 86 -3.82 6.32 9.98
CA PRO A 86 -4.80 5.26 9.74
C PRO A 86 -6.16 5.55 10.40
N THR A 87 -6.36 6.75 10.96
CA THR A 87 -7.57 7.11 11.73
C THR A 87 -8.53 8.00 10.95
N THR A 88 -8.15 8.41 9.73
CA THR A 88 -8.94 9.26 8.85
C THR A 88 -9.63 8.44 7.75
N LEU A 89 -10.95 8.28 7.87
CA LEU A 89 -11.74 7.56 6.87
C LEU A 89 -11.75 8.33 5.54
N ASN A 90 -11.38 7.67 4.45
CA ASN A 90 -11.40 8.21 3.08
C ASN A 90 -10.63 9.54 2.94
N ARG A 91 -9.50 9.66 3.65
CA ARG A 91 -8.63 10.84 3.61
C ARG A 91 -7.22 10.45 4.07
N GLN A 92 -6.22 11.06 3.45
CA GLN A 92 -4.87 11.13 4.00
C GLN A 92 -4.36 12.58 3.91
N GLY A 93 -4.11 13.21 5.06
CA GLY A 93 -3.70 14.62 5.09
C GLY A 93 -4.63 15.55 4.27
N PRO A 94 -4.11 16.28 3.27
CA PRO A 94 -4.92 17.15 2.41
C PRO A 94 -5.74 16.37 1.35
N ASP A 95 -5.39 15.11 1.07
CA ASP A 95 -6.00 14.30 0.02
C ASP A 95 -7.31 13.70 0.52
N VAL A 96 -8.43 14.06 -0.11
CA VAL A 96 -9.78 13.67 0.33
C VAL A 96 -10.47 12.87 -0.76
N GLY A 97 -10.99 11.70 -0.39
CA GLY A 97 -11.71 10.83 -1.29
C GLY A 97 -11.52 9.36 -0.95
N THR A 98 -12.44 8.52 -1.41
CA THR A 98 -12.39 7.06 -1.19
C THR A 98 -11.12 6.45 -1.78
N GLN A 99 -10.54 7.06 -2.81
CA GLN A 99 -9.29 6.63 -3.41
C GLN A 99 -8.08 6.74 -2.47
N TYR A 100 -8.13 7.60 -1.45
CA TYR A 100 -7.03 7.81 -0.50
C TYR A 100 -7.24 7.08 0.82
N ARG A 101 -8.18 6.13 0.88
CA ARG A 101 -8.47 5.39 2.11
C ARG A 101 -7.29 4.52 2.55
N SER A 102 -7.15 4.34 3.86
CA SER A 102 -6.26 3.34 4.44
C SER A 102 -6.89 1.95 4.27
N VAL A 103 -6.22 1.03 3.58
CA VAL A 103 -6.70 -0.32 3.31
C VAL A 103 -5.56 -1.34 3.22
N ILE A 104 -5.78 -2.54 3.72
CA ILE A 104 -4.94 -3.72 3.56
C ILE A 104 -5.74 -4.76 2.79
N TYR A 105 -5.27 -5.09 1.59
CA TYR A 105 -5.82 -6.14 0.75
C TYR A 105 -5.03 -7.44 0.94
N TYR A 106 -5.63 -8.42 1.63
CA TYR A 106 -4.96 -9.67 1.98
C TYR A 106 -5.10 -10.73 0.87
N PHE A 107 -4.03 -11.45 0.58
CA PHE A 107 -4.02 -12.55 -0.40
C PHE A 107 -4.38 -13.91 0.19
N ASN A 108 -4.30 -14.04 1.52
CA ASN A 108 -4.65 -15.27 2.24
C ASN A 108 -5.07 -14.97 3.70
N GLU A 109 -5.62 -15.97 4.39
CA GLU A 109 -6.09 -15.81 5.77
C GLU A 109 -4.95 -15.55 6.78
N GLU A 110 -3.72 -15.98 6.48
CA GLU A 110 -2.57 -15.67 7.34
C GLU A 110 -2.28 -14.16 7.34
N GLN A 111 -2.24 -13.53 6.17
CA GLN A 111 -2.08 -12.08 6.03
C GLN A 111 -3.22 -11.31 6.73
N LYS A 112 -4.46 -11.78 6.58
CA LYS A 112 -5.62 -11.19 7.28
C LYS A 112 -5.45 -11.24 8.80
N ASN A 113 -5.08 -12.40 9.32
CA ASN A 113 -4.88 -12.58 10.77
C ASN A 113 -3.71 -11.74 11.28
N ILE A 114 -2.60 -11.66 10.54
CA ILE A 114 -1.46 -10.80 10.89
C ILE A 114 -1.90 -9.33 10.91
N ALA A 115 -2.59 -8.86 9.88
CA ALA A 115 -3.07 -7.47 9.81
C ALA A 115 -4.00 -7.13 10.99
N ALA A 116 -4.97 -8.00 11.28
CA ALA A 116 -5.87 -7.83 12.41
C ALA A 116 -5.13 -7.80 13.75
N ASN A 117 -4.16 -8.69 13.96
CA ASN A 117 -3.35 -8.74 15.17
C ASN A 117 -2.49 -7.49 15.35
N VAL A 118 -1.92 -6.94 14.27
CA VAL A 118 -1.16 -5.69 14.32
C VAL A 118 -2.07 -4.52 14.68
N ILE A 119 -3.24 -4.39 14.04
CA ILE A 119 -4.24 -3.37 14.37
C ILE A 119 -4.66 -3.46 15.84
N GLU A 120 -4.94 -4.66 16.34
CA GLU A 120 -5.30 -4.88 17.75
C GLU A 120 -4.15 -4.47 18.69
N THR A 121 -2.91 -4.85 18.35
CA THR A 121 -1.72 -4.51 19.13
C THR A 121 -1.52 -3.00 19.21
N LEU A 122 -1.63 -2.29 18.08
CA LEU A 122 -1.48 -0.83 18.01
C LEU A 122 -2.61 -0.11 18.76
N THR A 123 -3.83 -0.64 18.68
CA THR A 123 -5.00 -0.12 19.39
C THR A 123 -4.84 -0.27 20.91
N LYS A 124 -4.48 -1.47 21.39
CA LYS A 124 -4.22 -1.72 22.83
C LYS A 124 -3.04 -0.92 23.35
N GLY A 125 -2.01 -0.74 22.51
CA GLY A 125 -0.85 0.10 22.81
C GLY A 125 -1.11 1.60 22.77
N GLN A 126 -2.33 2.04 22.43
CA GLN A 126 -2.72 3.46 22.30
C GLN A 126 -1.75 4.23 21.39
N LYS A 127 -1.29 3.60 20.30
CA LYS A 127 -0.33 4.23 19.38
C LYS A 127 -0.91 5.46 18.67
N PHE A 128 -2.24 5.48 18.49
CA PHE A 128 -2.98 6.57 17.85
C PHE A 128 -4.03 7.12 18.82
N GLU A 129 -4.28 8.43 18.74
CA GLU A 129 -5.28 9.12 19.58
C GLU A 129 -6.72 8.70 19.26
N LYS A 130 -6.95 8.27 18.02
CA LYS A 130 -8.25 7.85 17.50
C LYS A 130 -8.22 6.38 17.07
N PRO A 131 -9.37 5.71 17.01
CA PRO A 131 -9.44 4.34 16.50
C PRO A 131 -8.89 4.23 15.07
N ILE A 132 -8.14 3.16 14.81
CA ILE A 132 -7.71 2.79 13.46
C ILE A 132 -8.97 2.44 12.64
N VAL A 133 -9.10 3.04 11.46
CA VAL A 133 -10.21 2.81 10.53
C VAL A 133 -9.76 2.10 9.24
N THR A 134 -8.51 1.61 9.21
CA THR A 134 -7.96 0.84 8.09
C THR A 134 -8.84 -0.35 7.75
N GLU A 135 -9.29 -0.41 6.50
CA GLU A 135 -10.05 -1.52 5.96
C GLU A 135 -9.15 -2.76 5.82
N VAL A 136 -9.64 -3.95 6.20
CA VAL A 136 -8.95 -5.22 5.95
C VAL A 136 -9.87 -6.11 5.12
N SER A 137 -9.56 -6.23 3.83
CA SER A 137 -10.43 -6.86 2.83
C SER A 137 -9.64 -7.84 1.97
N PRO A 138 -10.28 -8.85 1.36
CA PRO A 138 -9.59 -9.75 0.44
C PRO A 138 -9.05 -8.97 -0.76
N ALA A 139 -7.87 -9.35 -1.24
CA ALA A 139 -7.30 -8.81 -2.47
C ALA A 139 -8.19 -9.14 -3.67
N GLY A 140 -8.67 -8.10 -4.35
CA GLY A 140 -9.37 -8.20 -5.61
C GLY A 140 -8.43 -8.03 -6.81
N GLU A 141 -8.99 -7.62 -7.93
CA GLU A 141 -8.21 -7.28 -9.11
C GLU A 141 -7.32 -6.07 -8.86
N PHE A 142 -6.09 -6.12 -9.39
CA PHE A 142 -5.12 -5.05 -9.34
C PHE A 142 -4.92 -4.49 -10.75
N TYR A 143 -5.17 -3.19 -10.90
CA TYR A 143 -4.94 -2.47 -12.13
C TYR A 143 -3.69 -1.62 -11.98
N ARG A 144 -2.62 -1.96 -12.70
CA ARG A 144 -1.38 -1.18 -12.70
C ARG A 144 -1.68 0.23 -13.23
N ALA A 145 -1.27 1.25 -12.47
CA ALA A 145 -1.37 2.64 -12.89
C ALA A 145 -0.42 2.95 -14.05
N GLU A 146 -0.70 4.04 -14.77
CA GLU A 146 0.07 4.50 -15.91
C GLU A 146 1.56 4.69 -15.57
N GLU A 147 2.43 4.51 -16.56
CA GLU A 147 3.89 4.48 -16.34
C GLU A 147 4.45 5.79 -15.73
N TYR A 148 3.77 6.92 -15.92
CA TYR A 148 4.19 8.18 -15.31
C TYR A 148 3.98 8.21 -13.79
N HIS A 149 3.11 7.37 -13.22
CA HIS A 149 2.92 7.24 -11.78
C HIS A 149 3.97 6.35 -11.11
N GLN A 150 4.51 5.38 -11.85
CA GLN A 150 5.47 4.42 -11.32
C GLN A 150 6.78 5.11 -10.99
N GLN A 151 7.37 4.84 -9.83
CA GLN A 151 8.65 5.39 -9.42
C GLN A 151 8.69 6.92 -9.48
N TYR A 152 7.55 7.58 -9.22
CA TYR A 152 7.40 9.02 -9.42
C TYR A 152 8.50 9.82 -8.69
N TYR A 153 8.70 9.59 -7.39
CA TYR A 153 9.74 10.27 -6.62
C TYR A 153 11.17 9.87 -7.01
N CYS A 154 11.39 8.64 -7.48
CA CYS A 154 12.70 8.27 -8.03
C CYS A 154 13.02 9.10 -9.28
N LYS A 155 12.07 9.18 -10.23
CA LYS A 155 12.19 9.98 -11.45
C LYS A 155 12.38 11.47 -11.14
N ILE A 156 11.72 12.00 -10.11
CA ILE A 156 11.92 13.38 -9.66
C ILE A 156 13.32 13.60 -9.06
N ARG A 157 13.79 12.72 -8.16
CA ARG A 157 15.14 12.79 -7.58
C ARG A 157 16.24 12.70 -8.65
N GLU A 158 16.06 11.85 -9.66
CA GLU A 158 16.99 11.73 -10.79
C GLU A 158 17.06 13.03 -11.62
N ARG A 159 15.91 13.65 -11.89
CA ARG A 159 15.85 14.92 -12.65
C ARG A 159 16.33 16.11 -11.82
N HIS A 160 16.19 16.03 -10.51
CA HIS A 160 16.48 17.12 -9.58
C HIS A 160 17.25 16.63 -8.34
N PRO A 161 18.52 16.20 -8.49
CA PRO A 161 19.28 15.57 -7.40
C PRO A 161 19.57 16.48 -6.20
N ASN A 162 19.31 17.78 -6.33
CA ASN A 162 19.51 18.78 -5.28
C ASN A 162 18.21 19.21 -4.58
N LEU A 163 17.05 18.73 -5.04
CA LEU A 163 15.80 18.90 -4.28
C LEU A 163 15.81 17.88 -3.14
N ARG A 164 15.88 18.41 -1.91
CA ARG A 164 15.69 17.64 -0.68
C ARG A 164 14.21 17.37 -0.46
#